data_AF-A0AAX1EFE2-F1
#
_entry.id   AF-A0AAX1EFE2-F1
#
_cell.length_a   1.000
_cell.length_b   1.000
_cell.length_c   1.000
_cell.angle_alpha   90.00
_cell.angle_beta   90.00
_cell.angle_gamma   90.00
#
_symmetry.space_group_name_H-M   'P 1'
#
loop_
_entity.id
_entity.type
_entity.pdbx_description
1 polymer ?
#
loop_
_entity_poly.entity_id
_entity_poly.type
_entity_poly.pdbx_seq_one_letter_code
_entity_poly.pdbx_strand_id
1 'polypeptide(L)'
;MPSFKDTEHTYNKYWNQQVVQPYQGIIRYLKQRKDSNHFFSSAPNQIDALLCQYCNGIRAIIVSISSKMVHFDDKKDAEHYLNKVRNEAWKDLQEFKEILSASVYYEDTLLNEINYTLTQLSTSYPSFEAAETLEPQFFTPLNPRQNTSDDLLVDSMGEWLDPLPRTPL
;
A
#
# COMPACT_ATOMS: atom_id res chain seq x y z
N MET A 1 14.41 24.23 -6.70
CA MET A 1 13.63 23.75 -5.54
C MET A 1 14.49 22.68 -4.85
N PRO A 2 14.11 21.97 -3.77
CA PRO A 2 14.95 20.86 -3.30
C PRO A 2 14.92 19.69 -4.29
N SER A 3 16.04 18.95 -4.40
CA SER A 3 16.05 17.65 -5.07
C SER A 3 15.47 16.58 -4.14
N PHE A 4 14.63 15.72 -4.69
CA PHE A 4 14.13 14.51 -4.05
C PHE A 4 15.28 13.63 -3.58
N LYS A 5 16.34 13.51 -4.38
CA LYS A 5 17.55 12.76 -4.01
C LYS A 5 18.16 13.24 -2.68
N ASP A 6 18.11 14.54 -2.42
CA ASP A 6 18.56 15.10 -1.13
C ASP A 6 17.66 14.70 0.03
N THR A 7 16.41 14.29 -0.22
CA THR A 7 15.44 13.86 0.80
C THR A 7 15.19 12.35 0.83
N GLU A 8 15.62 11.61 -0.20
CA GLU A 8 15.42 10.17 -0.35
C GLU A 8 15.96 9.39 0.86
N HIS A 9 17.15 9.77 1.34
CA HIS A 9 17.77 9.17 2.51
C HIS A 9 16.90 9.29 3.78
N THR A 10 16.11 10.37 3.90
CA THR A 10 15.18 10.58 5.01
C THR A 10 13.99 9.63 4.91
N TYR A 11 13.45 9.44 3.70
CA TYR A 11 12.38 8.47 3.47
C TYR A 11 12.86 7.03 3.67
N ASN A 12 14.06 6.68 3.22
CA ASN A 12 14.65 5.36 3.46
C ASN A 12 14.88 5.10 4.95
N LYS A 13 15.34 6.09 5.71
CA LYS A 13 15.45 5.99 7.16
C LYS A 13 14.08 5.75 7.80
N TYR A 14 13.07 6.53 7.40
CA TYR A 14 11.71 6.37 7.90
C TYR A 14 11.13 4.99 7.57
N TRP A 15 11.28 4.52 6.32
CA TRP A 15 10.88 3.19 5.88
C TRP A 15 11.46 2.09 6.77
N ASN A 16 12.77 2.13 7.00
CA ASN A 16 13.43 1.14 7.85
C ASN A 16 12.93 1.17 9.30
N GLN A 17 12.64 2.36 9.83
CA GLN A 17 12.23 2.51 11.23
C GLN A 17 10.75 2.21 11.46
N GLN A 18 9.88 2.64 10.55
CA GLN A 18 8.43 2.68 10.74
C GLN A 18 7.67 1.65 9.91
N VAL A 19 8.31 1.05 8.90
CA VAL A 19 7.67 0.05 8.02
C VAL A 19 8.33 -1.32 8.15
N VAL A 20 9.67 -1.39 8.06
CA VAL A 20 10.39 -2.68 8.12
C VAL A 20 10.27 -3.34 9.49
N GLN A 21 10.37 -2.57 10.57
CA GLN A 21 10.24 -3.10 11.94
C GLN A 21 8.87 -3.77 12.18
N PRO A 22 7.72 -3.10 11.95
CA PRO A 22 6.43 -3.75 12.12
C PRO A 22 6.21 -4.91 11.13
N TYR A 23 6.67 -4.80 9.88
CA TYR A 23 6.65 -5.91 8.91
C TYR A 23 7.33 -7.17 9.47
N GLN A 24 8.55 -7.03 10.01
CA GLN A 24 9.28 -8.15 10.62
C GLN A 24 8.53 -8.74 11.83
N GLY A 25 7.85 -7.89 12.60
CA GLY A 25 6.98 -8.31 13.69
C GLY A 25 5.80 -9.14 13.20
N ILE A 26 5.11 -8.69 12.15
CA ILE A 26 3.98 -9.39 11.51
C ILE A 26 4.44 -10.76 11.02
N ILE A 27 5.53 -10.83 10.25
CA ILE A 27 6.07 -12.09 9.74
C ILE A 27 6.43 -13.05 10.87
N ARG A 28 7.06 -12.56 11.95
CA ARG A 28 7.38 -13.40 13.11
C ARG A 28 6.12 -13.94 13.77
N TYR A 29 5.10 -13.11 13.95
CA TYR A 29 3.81 -13.52 14.53
C TYR A 29 3.12 -14.59 13.67
N LEU A 30 3.06 -14.38 12.36
CA LEU A 30 2.45 -15.33 11.41
C LEU A 30 3.18 -16.67 11.39
N LYS A 31 4.52 -16.67 11.41
CA LYS A 31 5.33 -17.91 11.50
C LYS A 31 5.09 -18.66 12.80
N GLN A 32 5.11 -17.96 13.94
CA GLN A 32 4.87 -18.58 15.24
C GLN A 32 3.50 -19.25 15.31
N ARG A 33 2.45 -18.65 14.74
CA ARG A 33 1.13 -19.27 14.67
C ARG A 33 1.08 -20.50 13.76
N LYS A 34 1.79 -20.50 12.63
CA LYS A 34 1.85 -21.65 11.71
C LYS A 34 2.51 -22.87 12.35
N ASP A 35 3.56 -22.64 13.15
CA ASP A 35 4.39 -23.72 13.71
C ASP A 35 3.90 -24.21 15.09
N SER A 36 3.00 -23.48 15.75
CA SER A 36 2.61 -23.78 17.13
C SER A 36 1.18 -24.28 17.27
N ASN A 37 1.05 -25.55 17.66
CA ASN A 37 -0.16 -26.14 18.27
C ASN A 37 -0.45 -25.56 19.68
N HIS A 38 0.07 -24.37 20.02
CA HIS A 38 0.15 -23.90 21.40
C HIS A 38 -0.87 -22.82 21.78
N PHE A 39 -1.68 -23.24 22.74
CA PHE A 39 -2.59 -22.55 23.66
C PHE A 39 -2.07 -21.26 24.34
N PHE A 40 -0.81 -20.85 24.13
CA PHE A 40 -0.19 -19.64 24.70
C PHE A 40 0.22 -18.64 23.61
N SER A 41 -0.53 -18.58 22.51
CA SER A 41 -0.25 -17.61 21.46
C SER A 41 -0.41 -16.19 22.01
N SER A 42 0.63 -15.38 21.87
CA SER A 42 0.73 -13.95 22.12
C SER A 42 -0.59 -13.22 21.87
N ALA A 43 -0.94 -12.30 22.78
CA ALA A 43 -2.23 -11.60 22.79
C ALA A 43 -2.61 -11.05 21.40
N PRO A 44 -3.87 -11.24 20.93
CA PRO A 44 -4.33 -10.77 19.62
C PRO A 44 -4.01 -9.29 19.35
N ASN A 45 -4.03 -8.46 20.40
CA ASN A 45 -3.70 -7.03 20.31
C ASN A 45 -2.29 -6.71 19.75
N GLN A 46 -1.35 -7.67 19.75
CA GLN A 46 0.00 -7.43 19.24
C GLN A 46 0.03 -7.36 17.71
N ILE A 47 -0.70 -8.22 17.01
CA ILE A 47 -0.73 -8.19 15.54
C ILE A 47 -1.46 -6.93 15.05
N ASP A 48 -2.52 -6.52 15.74
CA ASP A 48 -3.28 -5.32 15.42
C ASP A 48 -2.39 -4.08 15.47
N ALA A 49 -1.64 -3.91 16.56
CA ALA A 49 -0.73 -2.79 16.72
C ALA A 49 0.35 -2.77 15.62
N LEU A 50 0.92 -3.93 15.28
CA LEU A 50 1.94 -4.03 14.24
C LEU A 50 1.38 -3.71 12.85
N LEU A 51 0.20 -4.23 12.53
CA LEU A 51 -0.47 -3.98 11.25
C LEU A 51 -0.87 -2.51 11.10
N CYS A 52 -1.46 -1.92 12.15
CA CYS A 52 -1.76 -0.49 12.16
C CYS A 52 -0.49 0.36 12.01
N GLN A 53 0.61 0.01 12.68
CA GLN A 53 1.89 0.73 12.52
C GLN A 53 2.40 0.61 11.09
N TYR A 54 2.38 -0.58 10.51
CA TYR A 54 2.79 -0.84 9.13
C TYR A 54 1.98 0.00 8.12
N CYS A 55 0.64 -0.09 8.19
CA CYS A 55 -0.27 0.66 7.33
C CYS A 55 -0.12 2.18 7.48
N ASN A 56 -0.01 2.68 8.72
CA ASN A 56 0.24 4.09 8.98
C ASN A 56 1.58 4.57 8.41
N GLY A 57 2.64 3.76 8.56
CA GLY A 57 3.96 4.05 8.01
C GLY A 57 3.95 4.21 6.50
N ILE A 58 3.29 3.29 5.79
CA ILE A 58 3.12 3.35 4.33
C ILE A 58 2.35 4.61 3.93
N ARG A 59 1.18 4.86 4.53
CA ARG A 59 0.35 6.03 4.19
C ARG A 59 1.08 7.34 4.44
N ALA A 60 1.86 7.43 5.52
CA ALA A 60 2.64 8.63 5.82
C ALA A 60 3.68 8.93 4.73
N ILE A 61 4.38 7.91 4.22
CA ILE A 61 5.33 8.08 3.10
C ILE A 61 4.59 8.55 1.84
N ILE A 62 3.49 7.87 1.48
CA ILE A 62 2.71 8.20 0.28
C ILE A 62 2.19 9.63 0.34
N VAL A 63 1.53 10.01 1.43
CA VAL A 63 0.97 11.36 1.60
C VAL A 63 2.07 12.41 1.59
N SER A 64 3.20 12.16 2.27
CA SER A 64 4.32 13.12 2.30
C SER A 64 4.96 13.32 0.92
N ILE A 65 5.23 12.24 0.19
CA ILE A 65 5.85 12.34 -1.14
C ILE A 65 4.87 12.95 -2.13
N SER A 66 3.62 12.45 -2.19
CA SER A 66 2.58 12.99 -3.10
C SER A 66 2.34 14.48 -2.89
N SER A 67 2.27 14.95 -1.63
CA SER A 67 2.02 16.38 -1.33
C SER A 67 3.19 17.29 -1.69
N LYS A 68 4.44 16.78 -1.60
CA LYS A 68 5.65 17.55 -1.90
C LYS A 68 6.12 17.41 -3.34
N MET A 69 5.55 16.47 -4.10
CA MET A 69 6.02 16.09 -5.43
C MET A 69 6.11 17.27 -6.40
N VAL A 70 5.15 18.19 -6.34
CA VAL A 70 5.12 19.40 -7.18
C VAL A 70 6.26 20.37 -6.90
N HIS A 71 6.93 20.23 -5.75
CA HIS A 71 8.01 21.09 -5.29
C HIS A 71 9.41 20.46 -5.45
N PHE A 72 9.53 19.25 -6.00
CA PHE A 72 10.83 18.66 -6.32
C PHE A 72 11.27 19.07 -7.73
N ASP A 73 12.57 19.34 -7.90
CA ASP A 73 13.15 19.62 -9.23
C ASP A 73 13.21 18.34 -10.10
N ASP A 74 13.39 17.19 -9.47
CA ASP A 74 13.54 15.83 -10.00
C ASP A 74 12.28 14.98 -9.72
N LYS A 75 11.11 15.50 -10.13
CA LYS A 75 9.79 14.86 -9.89
C LYS A 75 9.72 13.39 -10.32
N LYS A 76 10.40 13.03 -11.42
CA LYS A 76 10.44 11.65 -11.95
C LYS A 76 11.10 10.68 -10.97
N ASP A 77 12.13 11.11 -10.26
CA ASP A 77 12.81 10.27 -9.27
C ASP A 77 11.92 10.07 -8.04
N ALA A 78 11.23 11.14 -7.60
CA ALA A 78 10.23 11.06 -6.53
C ALA A 78 9.05 10.13 -6.91
N GLU A 79 8.56 10.22 -8.14
CA GLU A 79 7.51 9.35 -8.67
C GLU A 79 7.97 7.89 -8.76
N HIS A 80 9.18 7.66 -9.27
CA HIS A 80 9.77 6.32 -9.33
C HIS A 80 9.89 5.69 -7.94
N TYR A 81 10.41 6.44 -6.96
CA TYR A 81 10.49 6.00 -5.58
C TYR A 81 9.12 5.69 -4.99
N LEU A 82 8.14 6.58 -5.20
CA LEU A 82 6.78 6.37 -4.71
C LEU A 82 6.14 5.12 -5.31
N ASN A 83 6.35 4.86 -6.60
CA ASN A 83 5.86 3.66 -7.26
C ASN A 83 6.53 2.39 -6.71
N LYS A 84 7.83 2.44 -6.39
CA LYS A 84 8.52 1.33 -5.70
C LYS A 84 7.89 1.05 -4.34
N VAL A 85 7.67 2.08 -3.52
CA VAL A 85 6.99 1.96 -2.22
C VAL A 85 5.59 1.38 -2.37
N ARG A 86 4.81 1.86 -3.34
CA ARG A 86 3.45 1.37 -3.58
C ARG A 86 3.42 -0.11 -3.93
N ASN A 87 4.29 -0.52 -4.86
CA ASN A 87 4.34 -1.90 -5.34
C ASN A 87 4.74 -2.87 -4.25
N GLU A 88 5.75 -2.54 -3.44
CA GLU A 88 6.16 -3.38 -2.32
C GLU A 88 5.06 -3.43 -1.24
N ALA A 89 4.52 -2.28 -0.83
CA ALA A 89 3.43 -2.25 0.14
C ALA A 89 2.18 -3.01 -0.31
N TRP A 90 1.84 -2.94 -1.61
CA TRP A 90 0.71 -3.66 -2.18
C TRP A 90 0.88 -5.17 -2.06
N LYS A 91 2.05 -5.71 -2.47
CA LYS A 91 2.33 -7.15 -2.36
C LYS A 91 2.18 -7.63 -0.92
N ASP A 92 2.76 -6.90 0.02
CA ASP A 92 2.75 -7.25 1.45
C ASP A 92 1.33 -7.30 2.01
N LEU A 93 0.54 -6.27 1.70
CA LEU A 93 -0.82 -6.16 2.19
C LEU A 93 -1.75 -7.20 1.55
N GLN A 94 -1.51 -7.58 0.30
CA GLN A 94 -2.23 -8.70 -0.31
C GLN A 94 -1.88 -10.02 0.39
N GLU A 95 -0.59 -10.29 0.61
CA GLU A 95 -0.15 -11.49 1.35
C GLU A 95 -0.74 -11.54 2.77
N PHE A 96 -0.69 -10.43 3.49
CA PHE A 96 -1.30 -10.33 4.83
C PHE A 96 -2.81 -10.52 4.79
N LYS A 97 -3.50 -9.89 3.84
CA LYS A 97 -4.95 -10.05 3.67
C LYS A 97 -5.31 -11.51 3.43
N GLU A 98 -4.58 -12.18 2.55
CA GLU A 98 -4.85 -13.58 2.20
C GLU A 98 -4.64 -14.50 3.42
N ILE A 99 -3.53 -14.35 4.14
CA ILE A 99 -3.23 -15.14 5.35
C ILE A 99 -4.26 -14.87 6.47
N LEU A 100 -4.60 -13.60 6.70
CA LEU A 100 -5.52 -13.22 7.78
C LEU A 100 -6.96 -13.61 7.46
N SER A 101 -7.40 -13.46 6.20
CA SER A 101 -8.76 -13.85 5.78
C SER A 101 -9.01 -15.36 5.86
N ALA A 102 -7.97 -16.18 5.72
CA ALA A 102 -8.06 -17.62 5.88
C ALA A 102 -8.22 -18.09 7.34
N SER A 103 -8.06 -17.18 8.32
CA SER A 103 -8.09 -17.51 9.74
C SER A 103 -9.35 -16.99 10.41
N VAL A 104 -10.05 -17.88 11.13
CA VAL A 104 -11.30 -17.60 11.87
C VAL A 104 -11.07 -16.68 13.10
N TYR A 105 -9.81 -16.37 13.43
CA TYR A 105 -9.42 -15.67 14.65
C TYR A 105 -9.19 -14.17 14.51
N TYR A 106 -9.23 -13.61 13.31
CA TYR A 106 -8.91 -12.19 13.11
C TYR A 106 -10.16 -11.34 12.98
N GLU A 107 -10.13 -10.18 13.62
CA GLU A 107 -11.24 -9.24 13.57
C GLU A 107 -11.34 -8.57 12.19
N ASP A 108 -12.58 -8.33 11.75
CA ASP A 108 -12.88 -7.57 10.54
C ASP A 108 -12.16 -6.22 10.48
N THR A 109 -11.87 -5.64 11.65
CA THR A 109 -11.12 -4.39 11.83
C THR A 109 -9.75 -4.41 11.15
N LEU A 110 -9.02 -5.54 11.20
CA LEU A 110 -7.69 -5.67 10.57
C LEU A 110 -7.77 -5.71 9.06
N LEU A 111 -8.76 -6.46 8.54
CA LEU A 111 -9.01 -6.53 7.11
C LEU A 111 -9.46 -5.17 6.58
N ASN A 112 -10.26 -4.42 7.35
CA ASN A 112 -10.65 -3.06 7.01
C ASN A 112 -9.44 -2.12 6.91
N GLU A 113 -8.50 -2.19 7.84
CA GLU A 113 -7.28 -1.38 7.83
C GLU A 113 -6.38 -1.71 6.61
N ILE A 114 -6.27 -2.98 6.26
CA ILE A 114 -5.56 -3.43 5.05
C ILE A 114 -6.27 -2.91 3.79
N ASN A 115 -7.58 -3.15 3.68
CA ASN A 115 -8.38 -2.74 2.53
C ASN A 115 -8.32 -1.22 2.32
N TYR A 116 -8.45 -0.44 3.39
CA TYR A 116 -8.30 1.00 3.34
C TYR A 116 -6.93 1.42 2.79
N THR A 117 -5.86 0.78 3.24
CA THR A 117 -4.50 1.08 2.77
C THR A 117 -4.31 0.67 1.30
N LEU A 118 -4.84 -0.49 0.89
CA LEU A 118 -4.82 -0.92 -0.51
C LEU A 118 -5.56 0.07 -1.42
N THR A 119 -6.71 0.57 -1.00
CA THR A 119 -7.43 1.62 -1.76
C THR A 119 -6.56 2.87 -1.93
N GLN A 120 -5.89 3.33 -0.87
CA GLN A 120 -4.97 4.47 -0.92
C GLN A 120 -3.76 4.22 -1.84
N LEU A 121 -3.25 2.99 -1.87
CA LEU A 121 -2.16 2.57 -2.77
C LEU A 121 -2.58 2.58 -4.24
N SER A 122 -3.81 2.16 -4.54
CA SER A 122 -4.38 2.14 -5.90
C SER A 122 -4.86 3.50 -6.38
N THR A 123 -4.99 4.49 -5.48
CA THR A 123 -5.42 5.82 -5.87
C THR A 123 -4.31 6.49 -6.66
N SER A 124 -4.49 6.59 -7.98
CA SER A 124 -3.64 7.41 -8.83
C SER A 124 -3.75 8.86 -8.36
N TYR A 125 -2.67 9.39 -7.83
CA TYR A 125 -2.53 10.84 -7.69
C TYR A 125 -2.41 11.40 -9.10
N PRO A 126 -3.11 12.50 -9.45
CA PRO A 126 -3.13 13.02 -10.81
C PRO A 126 -1.70 13.14 -11.33
N SER A 127 -1.39 12.41 -12.41
CA SER A 127 -0.10 12.53 -13.07
C SER A 127 0.01 13.94 -13.64
N PHE A 128 1.18 14.55 -13.49
CA PHE A 128 1.40 15.95 -13.87
C PHE A 128 1.22 16.17 -15.38
N GLU A 129 1.39 15.11 -16.20
CA GLU A 129 1.13 15.18 -17.65
C GLU A 129 -0.32 15.56 -17.99
N ALA A 130 -1.30 15.25 -17.13
CA ALA A 130 -2.70 15.62 -17.35
C ALA A 130 -3.01 17.08 -16.95
N ALA A 131 -2.15 17.73 -16.17
CA ALA A 131 -2.39 19.09 -15.66
C ALA A 131 -1.84 20.18 -16.58
N GLU A 132 -0.86 19.88 -17.44
CA GLU A 132 -0.28 20.85 -18.39
C GLU A 132 -1.04 20.91 -19.74
N THR A 133 -2.00 20.01 -20.01
CA THR A 133 -2.75 19.98 -21.28
C THR A 133 -4.16 20.56 -21.23
N LEU A 134 -4.55 21.23 -20.13
CA LEU A 134 -5.84 21.92 -20.08
C LEU A 134 -5.75 23.25 -20.84
N GLU A 135 -5.86 23.18 -22.17
CA GLU A 135 -6.35 24.31 -22.94
C GLU A 135 -7.74 24.73 -22.42
N PRO A 136 -8.08 26.03 -22.42
CA PRO A 136 -9.39 26.50 -22.00
C PRO A 136 -10.47 25.96 -22.96
N GLN A 137 -11.10 24.86 -22.58
CA GLN A 137 -12.22 24.27 -23.31
C GLN A 137 -13.41 25.24 -23.23
N PHE A 138 -13.68 25.89 -24.36
CA PHE A 138 -14.93 26.61 -24.59
C PHE A 138 -16.11 25.66 -24.34
N PHE A 139 -17.03 26.08 -23.47
CA PHE A 139 -18.30 25.40 -23.22
C PHE A 139 -19.02 25.10 -24.53
N THR A 140 -19.26 23.81 -24.81
CA THR A 140 -20.29 23.37 -25.75
C THR A 140 -21.37 22.60 -24.96
N PRO A 141 -22.68 22.85 -25.19
CA PRO A 141 -23.73 22.21 -24.41
C PRO A 141 -23.92 20.74 -24.78
N LEU A 142 -24.12 19.93 -23.75
CA LEU A 142 -24.45 18.50 -23.77
C LEU A 142 -25.73 18.19 -24.56
N ASN A 143 -25.70 17.08 -25.30
CA ASN A 143 -26.89 16.36 -25.76
C ASN A 143 -26.83 14.90 -25.24
N PRO A 144 -27.91 14.32 -24.68
CA PRO A 144 -27.85 13.03 -23.99
C PRO A 144 -28.36 11.85 -24.85
N ARG A 145 -27.71 10.69 -24.75
CA ARG A 145 -28.24 9.35 -25.11
C ARG A 145 -27.34 8.27 -24.49
N GLN A 146 -27.79 7.53 -23.47
CA GLN A 146 -28.53 6.24 -23.46
C GLN A 146 -27.64 4.97 -23.57
N ASN A 147 -27.71 4.13 -22.51
CA ASN A 147 -27.66 2.64 -22.42
C ASN A 147 -26.39 1.90 -22.92
N THR A 148 -25.84 0.83 -22.32
CA THR A 148 -26.38 -0.42 -21.70
C THR A 148 -25.30 -1.18 -20.87
N SER A 149 -25.72 -2.01 -19.88
CA SER A 149 -25.32 -3.42 -19.51
C SER A 149 -23.98 -4.05 -19.98
N ASP A 150 -23.30 -5.02 -19.33
CA ASP A 150 -23.54 -6.01 -18.25
C ASP A 150 -22.18 -6.61 -17.77
N ASP A 151 -22.20 -7.23 -16.57
CA ASP A 151 -21.47 -8.40 -16.02
C ASP A 151 -20.03 -8.83 -16.44
N LEU A 152 -19.23 -9.29 -15.45
CA LEU A 152 -18.81 -10.71 -15.31
C LEU A 152 -17.91 -10.98 -14.08
N LEU A 153 -18.26 -12.05 -13.36
CA LEU A 153 -17.50 -12.74 -12.30
C LEU A 153 -16.40 -13.63 -12.90
N VAL A 154 -15.22 -13.71 -12.27
CA VAL A 154 -14.34 -14.88 -12.36
C VAL A 154 -13.65 -15.14 -11.02
N ASP A 155 -13.77 -16.40 -10.59
CA ASP A 155 -13.18 -17.08 -9.45
C ASP A 155 -11.80 -17.65 -9.83
N SER A 156 -10.81 -17.62 -8.96
CA SER A 156 -9.60 -18.44 -9.11
C SER A 156 -8.81 -18.54 -7.80
N MET A 157 -8.79 -19.75 -7.22
CA MET A 157 -7.92 -20.14 -6.11
C MET A 157 -6.63 -20.79 -6.63
N GLY A 158 -5.52 -20.49 -5.97
CA GLY A 158 -4.48 -21.47 -5.64
C GLY A 158 -3.17 -21.38 -6.42
N GLU A 159 -2.12 -20.88 -5.75
CA GLU A 159 -0.83 -21.56 -5.53
C GLU A 159 0.11 -20.63 -4.74
N TRP A 160 0.42 -21.00 -3.49
CA TRP A 160 1.23 -20.19 -2.58
C TRP A 160 2.73 -20.47 -2.78
N LEU A 161 3.45 -19.46 -3.25
CA LEU A 161 4.91 -19.47 -3.41
C LEU A 161 5.63 -19.18 -2.09
N ASP A 162 6.78 -19.81 -1.89
CA ASP A 162 7.69 -19.56 -0.77
C ASP A 162 8.16 -18.09 -0.74
N PRO A 163 8.26 -17.45 0.44
CA PRO A 163 8.65 -16.04 0.53
C PRO A 163 10.13 -15.82 0.18
N LEU A 164 10.35 -15.01 -0.84
CA LEU A 164 11.67 -14.56 -1.31
C LEU A 164 12.39 -13.69 -0.27
N PRO A 165 13.74 -13.71 -0.24
CA PRO A 165 14.53 -12.82 0.61
C PRO A 165 14.44 -11.37 0.10
N ARG A 166 14.18 -10.40 0.99
CA ARG A 166 14.06 -8.97 0.63
C ARG A 166 15.36 -8.21 0.75
N THR A 167 15.58 -7.34 -0.23
CA THR A 167 16.66 -6.34 -0.30
C THR A 167 16.21 -5.00 0.29
N PRO A 168 17.14 -4.21 0.89
CA PRO A 168 16.89 -2.80 1.22
C PRO A 168 16.46 -1.98 -0.03
N LEU A 169 15.59 -0.98 0.17
CA LEU A 169 15.21 -0.03 -0.89
C LEU A 169 16.41 0.77 -1.40
#